data_AF-A0A520Q1P5-F1
#
_entry.id   AF-A0A520Q1P5-F1
#
_cell.length_a   1.000
_cell.length_b   1.000
_cell.length_c   1.000
_cell.angle_alpha   90.00
_cell.angle_beta   90.00
_cell.angle_gamma   90.00
#
_symmetry.space_group_name_H-M   'P 1'
#
loop_
_entity.id
_entity.type
_entity.pdbx_description
1 polymer ?
#
loop_
_entity_poly.entity_id
_entity_poly.type
_entity_poly.pdbx_seq_one_letter_code
_entity_poly.pdbx_strand_id
1 'polypeptide(L)'
;MLYGFLLIYLRDFAPDKEAWVASYSVGRHFEARLAHVHGNLFALLNLALGFVLARLPSAPDRGRALAAWLGLAGLLMPIGILGEVYLGLSPVFVLIGALAMTASVLVSAVLSLRHWSDTKAPA
;
A
#
# COMPACT_ATOMS: atom_id res chain seq x y z
N MET A 1 11.22 0.88 0.29
CA MET A 1 12.32 1.79 -0.10
C MET A 1 13.54 1.07 -0.67
N LEU A 2 14.12 0.11 0.05
CA LEU A 2 15.31 -0.63 -0.40
C LEU A 2 15.21 -1.19 -1.83
N TYR A 3 14.07 -1.81 -2.17
CA TYR A 3 13.89 -2.43 -3.49
C TYR A 3 13.98 -1.44 -4.67
N GLY A 4 13.51 -0.21 -4.51
CA GLY A 4 13.60 0.81 -5.57
C GLY A 4 15.03 1.30 -5.77
N PHE A 5 15.76 1.50 -4.66
CA PHE A 5 17.19 1.79 -4.71
C PHE A 5 17.98 0.67 -5.37
N LEU A 6 17.65 -0.59 -5.08
CA LEU A 6 18.28 -1.75 -5.72
C LEU A 6 18.06 -1.72 -7.25
N LEU A 7 16.84 -1.46 -7.71
CA LEU A 7 16.55 -1.38 -9.15
C LEU A 7 17.31 -0.24 -9.84
N ILE A 8 17.45 0.91 -9.18
CA ILE A 8 18.24 2.04 -9.68
C ILE A 8 19.72 1.67 -9.74
N TYR A 9 20.25 1.07 -8.67
CA TYR A 9 21.64 0.62 -8.60
C TYR A 9 21.95 -0.36 -9.74
N LEU A 10 21.14 -1.40 -9.91
CA LEU A 10 21.34 -2.39 -10.97
C LEU A 10 21.30 -1.77 -12.37
N ARG A 11 20.41 -0.81 -12.60
CA ARG A 11 20.34 -0.07 -13.87
C ARG A 11 21.62 0.69 -14.16
N ASP A 12 22.11 1.45 -13.19
CA ASP A 12 23.21 2.40 -13.41
C ASP A 12 24.55 1.70 -13.66
N PHE A 13 24.68 0.45 -13.17
CA PHE A 13 25.87 -0.39 -13.36
C PHE A 13 25.69 -1.52 -14.39
N ALA A 14 24.56 -1.58 -15.10
CA ALA A 14 24.34 -2.55 -16.17
C ALA A 14 25.18 -2.21 -17.42
N PRO A 15 25.77 -3.21 -18.12
CA PRO A 15 26.49 -2.98 -19.37
C PRO A 15 25.64 -2.30 -20.46
N ASP A 16 24.32 -2.51 -20.44
CA ASP A 16 23.32 -2.02 -21.39
C ASP A 16 22.41 -0.92 -20.80
N LYS A 17 22.91 -0.13 -19.84
CA LYS A 17 22.12 0.88 -19.10
C LYS A 17 21.27 1.81 -19.97
N GLU A 18 21.73 2.19 -21.16
CA GLU A 18 20.99 3.08 -22.07
C GLU A 18 19.68 2.44 -22.55
N ALA A 19 19.68 1.13 -22.83
CA ALA A 19 18.49 0.39 -23.21
C ALA A 19 17.50 0.22 -22.04
N TRP A 20 18.01 0.01 -20.83
CA TRP A 20 17.17 -0.01 -19.62
C TRP A 20 16.51 1.35 -19.34
N VAL A 21 17.24 2.44 -19.56
CA VAL A 21 16.69 3.80 -19.43
C VAL A 21 15.64 4.06 -20.52
N ALA A 22 15.90 3.66 -21.76
CA ALA A 22 14.95 3.82 -22.87
C ALA A 22 13.64 3.05 -22.65
N SER A 23 13.66 1.94 -21.91
CA SER A 23 12.49 1.11 -21.59
C SER A 23 11.86 1.42 -20.22
N TYR A 24 12.18 2.57 -19.62
CA TYR A 24 11.79 2.91 -18.25
C TYR A 24 10.27 2.86 -17.97
N SER A 25 9.41 3.12 -18.96
CA SER A 25 7.95 3.13 -18.77
C SER A 25 7.22 1.90 -19.30
N VAL A 26 7.92 0.96 -19.96
CA VAL A 26 7.26 -0.05 -20.84
C VAL A 26 7.86 -1.46 -20.77
N GLY A 27 8.40 -1.89 -19.63
CA GLY A 27 8.98 -3.25 -19.50
C GLY A 27 8.83 -3.87 -18.10
N ARG A 28 9.34 -5.09 -17.88
CA ARG A 28 9.21 -5.84 -16.60
C ARG A 28 9.67 -5.05 -15.36
N HIS A 29 10.68 -4.19 -15.50
CA HIS A 29 11.14 -3.35 -14.40
C HIS A 29 10.13 -2.25 -14.02
N PHE A 30 9.19 -1.90 -14.90
CA PHE A 30 8.11 -0.95 -14.61
C PHE A 30 7.14 -1.53 -13.58
N GLU A 31 6.72 -2.78 -13.74
CA GLU A 31 5.86 -3.48 -12.78
C GLU A 31 6.55 -3.62 -11.42
N ALA A 32 7.83 -3.99 -11.40
CA ALA A 32 8.64 -3.99 -10.18
C ALA A 32 8.71 -2.61 -9.49
N ARG A 33 8.80 -1.52 -10.26
CA ARG A 33 8.73 -0.15 -9.74
C ARG A 33 7.34 0.20 -9.20
N LEU A 34 6.27 -0.25 -9.87
CA LEU A 34 4.90 -0.08 -9.36
C LEU A 34 4.74 -0.77 -8.00
N ALA A 35 5.24 -1.99 -7.85
CA ALA A 35 5.22 -2.71 -6.58
C ALA A 35 5.97 -1.94 -5.48
N HIS A 36 7.14 -1.38 -5.80
CA HIS A 36 7.91 -0.54 -4.89
C HIS A 36 7.13 0.70 -4.42
N VAL A 37 6.60 1.51 -5.36
CA VAL A 37 5.93 2.78 -5.05
C VAL A 37 4.66 2.51 -4.24
N HIS A 38 3.82 1.56 -4.68
CA HIS A 38 2.60 1.19 -3.96
C HIS A 38 2.92 0.56 -2.61
N GLY A 39 3.98 -0.24 -2.50
CA GLY A 39 4.44 -0.78 -1.22
C GLY A 39 4.77 0.31 -0.20
N ASN A 40 5.48 1.37 -0.62
CA ASN A 40 5.78 2.49 0.28
C ASN A 40 4.55 3.32 0.60
N LEU A 41 3.71 3.62 -0.39
CA LEU A 41 2.44 4.33 -0.19
C LEU A 41 1.56 3.58 0.81
N PHE A 42 1.43 2.26 0.66
CA PHE A 42 0.57 1.45 1.52
C PHE A 42 1.16 1.29 2.91
N ALA A 43 2.49 1.28 3.06
CA ALA A 43 3.13 1.35 4.38
C ALA A 43 2.82 2.67 5.08
N LEU A 44 2.94 3.80 4.36
CA LEU A 44 2.60 5.13 4.89
C LEU A 44 1.11 5.20 5.27
N LEU A 45 0.22 4.72 4.41
CA LEU A 45 -1.22 4.68 4.68
C LEU A 45 -1.53 3.80 5.88
N ASN A 46 -0.96 2.61 6.00
CA ASN A 46 -1.18 1.75 7.17
C ASN A 46 -0.74 2.43 8.47
N LEU A 47 0.40 3.14 8.46
CA LEU A 47 0.85 3.89 9.63
C LEU A 47 -0.11 5.04 9.97
N ALA A 48 -0.50 5.84 8.97
CA ALA A 48 -1.40 6.98 9.16
C ALA A 48 -2.80 6.54 9.61
N LEU A 49 -3.37 5.52 8.96
CA LEU A 49 -4.66 4.95 9.33
C LEU A 49 -4.61 4.29 10.71
N GLY A 50 -3.54 3.55 11.02
CA GLY A 50 -3.33 2.99 12.35
C GLY A 50 -3.33 4.07 13.45
N PHE A 51 -2.63 5.18 13.21
CA PHE A 51 -2.65 6.33 14.12
C PHE A 51 -4.06 6.94 14.26
N VAL A 52 -4.76 7.15 13.15
CA VAL A 52 -6.14 7.69 13.15
C VAL A 52 -7.07 6.76 13.95
N LEU A 53 -7.05 5.46 13.68
CA LEU A 53 -7.87 4.48 14.38
C LEU A 53 -7.52 4.37 15.86
N ALA A 54 -6.26 4.56 16.25
CA ALA A 54 -5.85 4.64 17.64
C ALA A 54 -6.43 5.88 18.35
N ARG A 55 -6.63 6.98 17.61
CA ARG A 55 -7.20 8.22 18.15
C ARG A 55 -8.73 8.21 18.27
N LEU A 56 -9.41 7.14 17.87
CA LEU A 56 -10.88 7.02 17.92
C LEU A 56 -11.37 6.01 18.98
N PRO A 57 -11.15 6.26 20.29
CA PRO A 57 -11.56 5.31 21.34
C PRO A 57 -13.08 5.16 21.48
N SER A 58 -13.88 6.15 21.04
CA SER A 58 -15.35 6.06 21.05
C SER A 58 -15.93 5.30 19.86
N ALA A 59 -15.12 5.01 18.82
CA ALA A 59 -15.58 4.25 17.67
C ALA A 59 -15.69 2.74 18.01
N PRO A 60 -16.68 2.02 17.47
CA PRO A 60 -16.84 0.59 17.73
C PRO A 60 -15.60 -0.21 17.35
N ASP A 61 -15.14 -1.10 18.26
CA ASP A 61 -13.95 -1.93 18.03
C ASP A 61 -14.03 -2.78 16.77
N ARG A 62 -15.22 -3.31 16.45
CA ARG A 62 -15.43 -4.05 15.18
C ARG A 62 -15.16 -3.20 13.95
N GLY A 63 -15.56 -1.92 13.96
CA GLY A 63 -15.32 -1.00 12.85
C GLY A 63 -13.85 -0.67 12.70
N ARG A 64 -13.18 -0.38 13.82
CA ARG A 64 -11.72 -0.12 13.84
C ARG A 64 -10.93 -1.35 13.38
N ALA A 65 -11.30 -2.54 13.85
CA ALA A 65 -10.68 -3.80 13.47
C ALA A 65 -10.89 -4.10 11.98
N LEU A 66 -12.10 -3.91 11.44
CA LEU A 66 -12.38 -4.06 10.01
C LEU A 66 -11.49 -3.15 9.17
N ALA A 67 -11.42 -1.86 9.52
CA ALA A 67 -10.59 -0.90 8.81
C ALA A 67 -9.10 -1.30 8.84
N ALA A 68 -8.59 -1.73 10.00
CA ALA A 68 -7.21 -2.20 10.15
C ALA A 68 -6.93 -3.45 9.30
N TRP A 69 -7.81 -4.46 9.35
CA TRP A 69 -7.67 -5.68 8.56
C TRP A 69 -7.71 -5.41 7.05
N LEU A 70 -8.59 -4.51 6.59
CA LEU A 70 -8.63 -4.08 5.20
C LEU A 70 -7.33 -3.37 4.78
N GLY A 71 -6.74 -2.56 5.68
CA GLY A 71 -5.47 -1.86 5.42
C GLY A 71 -4.30 -2.82 5.27
N LEU A 72 -4.25 -3.84 6.14
CA LEU A 72 -3.26 -4.92 6.06
C LEU A 72 -3.47 -5.78 4.82
N ALA A 73 -4.71 -6.18 4.53
CA ALA A 73 -5.07 -6.90 3.31
C ALA A 73 -4.72 -6.10 2.04
N GLY A 74 -4.71 -4.76 2.13
CA GLY A 74 -4.24 -3.89 1.05
C GLY A 74 -2.81 -4.18 0.60
N LEU A 75 -1.92 -4.63 1.50
CA LEU A 75 -0.54 -5.03 1.16
C LEU A 75 -0.48 -6.20 0.17
N LEU A 76 -1.59 -6.90 -0.05
CA LEU A 76 -1.70 -7.90 -1.11
C LEU A 76 -1.47 -7.29 -2.49
N MET A 77 -1.72 -6.00 -2.71
CA MET A 77 -1.48 -5.37 -4.02
C MET A 77 0.00 -5.37 -4.40
N PRO A 78 0.92 -4.72 -3.63
CA PRO A 78 2.34 -4.75 -3.97
C PRO A 78 2.92 -6.17 -3.91
N ILE A 79 2.44 -7.03 -3.02
CA ILE A 79 2.86 -8.45 -2.98
C ILE A 79 2.40 -9.19 -4.24
N GLY A 80 1.18 -8.94 -4.70
CA GLY A 80 0.59 -9.52 -5.90
C GLY A 80 1.35 -9.11 -7.16
N ILE A 81 1.76 -7.84 -7.28
CA ILE A 81 2.59 -7.37 -8.40
C ILE A 81 3.93 -8.12 -8.41
N LEU A 82 4.61 -8.24 -7.26
CA LEU A 82 5.86 -9.02 -7.19
C LEU A 82 5.62 -10.50 -7.52
N GLY A 83 4.53 -11.08 -7.03
CA GLY A 83 4.15 -12.46 -7.30
C GLY A 83 3.84 -12.73 -8.77
N GLU A 84 3.18 -11.80 -9.46
CA GLU A 84 2.98 -11.86 -10.90
C GLU A 84 4.32 -11.84 -11.65
N VAL A 85 5.16 -10.84 -11.36
CA VAL A 85 6.46 -10.64 -12.04
C VAL A 85 7.42 -11.81 -11.83
N TYR A 86 7.47 -12.38 -10.62
CA TYR A 86 8.46 -13.40 -10.26
C TYR A 86 7.95 -14.83 -10.36
N LEU A 87 6.65 -15.06 -10.14
CA LEU A 87 6.06 -16.39 -10.00
C LEU A 87 4.91 -16.64 -10.99
N GLY A 88 4.54 -15.65 -11.82
CA GLY A 88 3.43 -15.77 -12.75
C GLY A 88 2.06 -15.87 -12.07
N LEU A 89 1.91 -15.33 -10.85
CA LEU A 89 0.63 -15.32 -10.15
C LEU A 89 -0.42 -14.48 -10.87
N SER A 90 -1.70 -14.79 -10.60
CA SER A 90 -2.82 -14.05 -11.18
C SER A 90 -2.86 -12.58 -10.74
N PRO A 91 -3.13 -11.63 -11.65
CA PRO A 91 -3.33 -10.21 -11.31
C PRO A 91 -4.51 -9.95 -10.37
N VAL A 92 -5.38 -10.94 -10.14
CA VAL A 92 -6.52 -10.84 -9.20
C VAL A 92 -6.05 -10.45 -7.79
N PHE A 93 -4.87 -10.89 -7.34
CA PHE A 93 -4.32 -10.49 -6.05
C PHE A 93 -4.06 -8.97 -5.97
N VAL A 94 -3.64 -8.36 -7.09
CA VAL A 94 -3.44 -6.91 -7.20
C VAL A 94 -4.76 -6.17 -7.00
N LEU A 95 -5.82 -6.63 -7.69
CA LEU A 95 -7.14 -6.03 -7.61
C LEU A 95 -7.76 -6.16 -6.20
N ILE A 96 -7.64 -7.33 -5.58
CA ILE A 96 -8.15 -7.55 -4.21
C ILE A 96 -7.44 -6.61 -3.24
N GLY A 97 -6.11 -6.48 -3.32
CA GLY A 97 -5.35 -5.55 -2.47
C GLY A 97 -5.75 -4.09 -2.70
N ALA A 98 -5.92 -3.67 -3.95
CA ALA A 98 -6.31 -2.31 -4.27
C ALA A 98 -7.71 -1.97 -3.71
N LEU A 99 -8.67 -2.89 -3.86
CA LEU A 99 -10.02 -2.74 -3.31
C LEU A 99 -9.99 -2.72 -1.77
N ALA A 100 -9.21 -3.60 -1.14
CA ALA A 100 -9.08 -3.67 0.30
C ALA A 100 -8.51 -2.37 0.89
N MET A 101 -7.42 -1.84 0.32
CA MET A 101 -6.86 -0.55 0.77
C MET A 101 -7.86 0.59 0.58
N THR A 102 -8.55 0.64 -0.56
CA THR A 102 -9.58 1.66 -0.82
C THR A 102 -10.70 1.59 0.23
N ALA A 103 -11.19 0.39 0.52
CA ALA A 103 -12.21 0.18 1.54
C ALA A 103 -11.70 0.57 2.95
N SER A 104 -10.45 0.24 3.29
CA SER A 104 -9.83 0.63 4.56
C SER A 104 -9.83 2.15 4.77
N VAL A 105 -9.41 2.90 3.75
CA VAL A 105 -9.40 4.37 3.77
C VAL A 105 -10.82 4.90 3.94
N LEU A 106 -11.80 4.39 3.18
CA LEU A 106 -13.19 4.83 3.25
C LEU A 106 -13.81 4.57 4.63
N VAL A 107 -13.64 3.36 5.16
CA VAL A 107 -14.16 3.01 6.50
C VAL A 107 -13.50 3.87 7.57
N SER A 108 -12.18 4.05 7.51
CA SER A 108 -11.44 4.90 8.45
C SER A 108 -11.91 6.36 8.39
N ALA A 109 -12.18 6.88 7.18
CA ALA A 109 -12.70 8.23 7.00
C ALA A 109 -14.10 8.37 7.61
N VAL A 110 -15.01 7.42 7.37
CA VAL A 110 -16.36 7.43 7.96
C VAL A 110 -16.29 7.36 9.48
N LEU A 111 -15.45 6.49 10.06
CA LEU A 111 -15.26 6.40 11.50
C LEU A 111 -14.72 7.71 12.07
N SER A 112 -13.74 8.32 11.39
CA SER A 112 -13.18 9.61 11.80
C SER A 112 -14.25 10.68 11.82
N LEU A 113 -15.01 10.85 10.74
CA LEU A 113 -16.07 11.86 10.67
C LEU A 113 -17.13 11.71 11.76
N ARG A 114 -17.42 10.47 12.19
CA ARG A 114 -18.44 10.18 13.21
C ARG A 114 -17.94 10.32 14.64
N HIS A 115 -16.67 10.03 14.91
CA HIS A 115 -16.17 9.82 16.27
C HIS A 115 -15.01 10.74 16.66
N TRP A 116 -14.56 11.63 15.76
CA TRP A 116 -13.41 12.50 16.04
C TRP A 116 -13.66 13.55 17.13
N SER A 117 -14.87 14.07 17.26
CA SER A 117 -15.23 15.08 18.28
C SER A 117 -15.22 14.52 19.70
N ASP A 118 -15.61 13.25 19.85
CA ASP A 118 -15.75 12.58 21.15
C ASP A 118 -14.38 12.36 21.82
N THR A 119 -13.30 12.48 21.05
CA THR A 119 -11.92 12.32 21.50
C THR A 119 -11.42 13.45 22.41
N LYS A 120 -12.24 14.51 22.60
CA LYS A 120 -11.93 15.73 23.36
C LYS A 120 -12.70 15.86 24.70
N ALA A 121 -13.59 14.93 25.05
CA ALA A 121 -14.26 15.01 26.34
C ALA A 121 -13.23 14.74 27.47
N PRO A 122 -13.02 15.69 28.41
CA PRO A 122 -12.15 15.43 29.54
C PRO A 122 -12.77 14.34 30.43
N ALA A 123 -11.91 13.42 30.89
CA ALA A 123 -12.22 12.45 31.94
C ALA A 123 -12.39 13.15 33.30
#